data_AF-A0A9E1ND80-F1
#
_entry.id   AF-A0A9E1ND80-F1
#
_cell.length_a   1.000
_cell.length_b   1.000
_cell.length_c   1.000
_cell.angle_alpha   90.00
_cell.angle_beta   90.00
_cell.angle_gamma   90.00
#
_symmetry.space_group_name_H-M   'P 1'
#
loop_
_entity.id
_entity.type
_entity.pdbx_description
1 polymer ?
#
loop_
_entity_poly.entity_id
_entity_poly.type
_entity_poly.pdbx_seq_one_letter_code
_entity_poly.pdbx_strand_id
1 'polypeptide(L)'
;CKDNKDEIIKILKDWINKEEIDVIITTGGTGLTGRDITPEAVNEIADKHIPGFGAVFRTRSLKTVGTSAIQSRACAVLANGKYVFALPGSSGGVTDAWDGILKHQLDINNKPCNFVELFPRLKEE
;
A
#
# COMPACT_ATOMS: atom_id res chain seq x y z
N CYS A 1 1.30 -12.02 -9.60
CA CYS A 1 2.10 -12.09 -10.85
C CYS A 1 3.54 -12.46 -10.47
N LYS A 2 4.43 -12.63 -11.45
CA LYS A 2 5.87 -12.68 -11.16
C LYS A 2 6.36 -11.29 -10.74
N ASP A 3 7.54 -11.22 -10.14
CA ASP A 3 8.25 -9.97 -9.86
C ASP A 3 8.75 -9.33 -11.18
N ASN A 4 7.81 -8.86 -12.00
CA ASN A 4 8.04 -8.17 -13.25
C ASN A 4 7.28 -6.85 -13.22
N LYS A 5 8.01 -5.75 -13.43
CA LYS A 5 7.47 -4.40 -13.29
C LYS A 5 6.28 -4.14 -14.21
N ASP A 6 6.41 -4.49 -15.49
CA ASP A 6 5.41 -4.22 -16.51
C ASP A 6 4.13 -5.04 -16.28
N GLU A 7 4.27 -6.29 -15.85
CA GLU A 7 3.12 -7.12 -15.45
C GLU A 7 2.38 -6.52 -14.25
N ILE A 8 3.11 -6.07 -13.23
CA ILE A 8 2.52 -5.43 -12.04
C ILE A 8 1.78 -4.16 -12.45
N ILE A 9 2.43 -3.28 -13.22
CA ILE A 9 1.81 -2.02 -13.69
C ILE A 9 0.56 -2.30 -14.51
N LYS A 10 0.60 -3.27 -15.42
CA LYS A 10 -0.56 -3.64 -16.23
C LYS A 10 -1.74 -4.02 -15.35
N ILE A 11 -1.54 -4.93 -14.39
CA ILE A 11 -2.61 -5.36 -13.48
C ILE A 11 -3.14 -4.19 -12.66
N LEU A 12 -2.24 -3.36 -12.10
CA LEU A 12 -2.65 -2.22 -11.29
C LEU A 12 -3.42 -1.18 -12.13
N LYS A 13 -2.97 -0.87 -13.35
CA LYS A 13 -3.68 0.01 -14.28
C LYS A 13 -5.06 -0.55 -14.66
N ASP A 14 -5.16 -1.85 -14.90
CA ASP A 14 -6.44 -2.50 -15.17
C ASP A 14 -7.39 -2.36 -13.96
N TRP A 15 -6.87 -2.50 -12.73
CA TRP A 15 -7.69 -2.44 -11.51
C TRP A 15 -8.08 -1.03 -11.09
N ILE A 16 -7.21 -0.03 -11.21
CA ILE A 16 -7.56 1.36 -10.87
C ILE A 16 -8.61 1.95 -11.83
N ASN A 17 -8.82 1.32 -12.99
CA ASN A 17 -9.86 1.70 -13.94
C ASN A 17 -11.20 0.97 -13.72
N LYS A 18 -11.27 0.03 -12.78
CA LYS A 18 -12.51 -0.68 -12.42
C LYS A 18 -13.30 0.12 -11.40
N GLU A 19 -14.57 0.38 -11.69
CA GLU A 19 -15.44 1.17 -10.82
C GLU A 19 -15.69 0.46 -9.49
N GLU A 20 -15.80 -0.87 -9.51
CA GLU A 20 -16.10 -1.71 -8.35
C GLU A 20 -14.93 -1.93 -7.38
N ILE A 21 -13.72 -1.44 -7.71
CA ILE A 21 -12.52 -1.59 -6.88
C ILE A 21 -12.19 -0.26 -6.23
N ASP A 22 -12.30 -0.14 -4.90
CA ASP A 22 -11.92 1.10 -4.19
C ASP A 22 -10.49 1.05 -3.61
N VAL A 23 -10.03 -0.15 -3.28
CA VAL A 23 -8.75 -0.38 -2.61
C VAL A 23 -8.06 -1.59 -3.22
N ILE A 24 -6.77 -1.43 -3.50
CA ILE A 24 -5.87 -2.48 -3.97
C ILE A 24 -4.81 -2.71 -2.90
N ILE A 25 -4.62 -3.95 -2.49
CA ILE A 25 -3.57 -4.35 -1.55
C ILE A 25 -2.72 -5.43 -2.22
N THR A 26 -1.42 -5.18 -2.31
CA THR A 26 -0.44 -6.14 -2.82
C THR A 26 0.46 -6.62 -1.69
N THR A 27 1.03 -7.81 -1.84
CA THR A 27 1.99 -8.38 -0.89
C THR A 27 3.15 -9.00 -1.66
N GLY A 28 4.38 -8.68 -1.25
CA GLY A 28 5.61 -9.15 -1.89
C GLY A 28 6.30 -8.11 -2.79
N GLY A 29 7.57 -8.38 -3.11
CA GLY A 29 8.39 -7.54 -4.00
C GLY A 29 8.79 -6.19 -3.42
N THR A 30 8.73 -6.00 -2.10
CA THR A 30 9.10 -4.74 -1.41
C THR A 30 10.45 -4.82 -0.67
N GLY A 31 11.23 -5.89 -0.88
CA GLY A 31 12.58 -6.04 -0.32
C GLY A 31 13.62 -5.19 -1.03
N LEU A 32 14.91 -5.50 -0.86
CA LEU A 32 16.04 -4.76 -1.43
C LEU A 32 16.77 -5.52 -2.55
N THR A 33 16.31 -6.70 -2.93
CA THR A 33 16.97 -7.50 -3.98
C THR A 33 16.59 -6.99 -5.36
N GLY A 34 17.35 -7.36 -6.39
CA GLY A 34 17.08 -6.92 -7.77
C GLY A 34 15.73 -7.40 -8.35
N ARG A 35 15.02 -8.30 -7.66
CA ARG A 35 13.65 -8.72 -8.04
C ARG A 35 12.58 -7.87 -7.37
N ASP A 36 12.89 -7.24 -6.24
CA ASP A 36 11.91 -6.47 -5.49
C ASP A 36 11.58 -5.17 -6.22
N ILE A 37 10.46 -5.13 -6.95
CA ILE A 37 10.10 -4.04 -7.86
C ILE A 37 8.70 -3.45 -7.61
N THR A 38 7.97 -3.98 -6.63
CA THR A 38 6.60 -3.55 -6.34
C THR A 38 6.52 -2.04 -6.02
N PRO A 39 7.39 -1.46 -5.17
CA PRO A 39 7.34 -0.02 -4.90
C PRO A 39 7.55 0.84 -6.15
N GLU A 40 8.45 0.44 -7.05
CA GLU A 40 8.71 1.12 -8.32
C GLU A 40 7.50 1.04 -9.26
N ALA A 41 6.85 -0.11 -9.35
CA ALA A 41 5.63 -0.29 -10.13
C ALA A 41 4.47 0.56 -9.59
N VAL A 42 4.29 0.59 -8.26
CA VAL A 42 3.26 1.41 -7.59
C VAL A 42 3.54 2.90 -7.77
N ASN A 43 4.81 3.32 -7.71
CA ASN A 43 5.21 4.70 -7.95
C ASN A 43 4.86 5.19 -9.36
N GLU A 44 4.94 4.31 -10.37
CA GLU A 44 4.68 4.68 -11.76
C GLU A 44 3.20 5.00 -12.05
N ILE A 45 2.28 4.48 -11.24
CA ILE A 45 0.85 4.72 -11.41
C ILE A 45 0.28 5.77 -10.45
N ALA A 46 1.15 6.39 -9.64
CA ALA A 46 0.72 7.24 -8.53
C ALA A 46 0.32 8.64 -9.00
N ASP A 47 -0.87 9.08 -8.59
CA ASP A 47 -1.26 10.50 -8.66
C ASP A 47 -0.73 11.25 -7.43
N LYS A 48 -0.78 10.59 -6.26
CA LYS A 48 -0.36 11.18 -4.98
C LYS A 48 0.22 10.11 -4.07
N HIS A 49 1.36 10.40 -3.44
CA HIS A 49 1.96 9.50 -2.46
C HIS A 49 1.32 9.65 -1.07
N ILE A 50 1.26 8.55 -0.32
CA ILE A 50 0.84 8.51 1.08
C ILE A 50 2.06 8.10 1.94
N PRO A 51 3.09 8.97 2.09
CA PRO A 51 4.35 8.61 2.76
C PRO A 51 4.14 8.23 4.24
N GLY A 52 3.07 8.74 4.85
CA GLY A 52 2.66 8.40 6.21
C GLY A 52 2.43 6.89 6.41
N PHE A 53 1.95 6.16 5.39
CA PHE A 53 1.74 4.72 5.50
C PHE A 53 3.05 3.98 5.77
N GLY A 54 4.06 4.19 4.93
CA GLY A 54 5.36 3.51 5.08
C GLY A 54 6.07 3.90 6.38
N ALA A 55 5.95 5.16 6.81
CA ALA A 55 6.50 5.63 8.07
C ALA A 55 5.85 4.92 9.27
N VAL A 56 4.51 4.95 9.36
CA VAL A 56 3.77 4.30 10.45
C VAL A 56 4.02 2.79 10.45
N PHE A 57 4.00 2.16 9.28
CA PHE A 57 4.32 0.74 9.13
C PHE A 57 5.70 0.41 9.74
N ARG A 58 6.76 1.11 9.31
CA ARG A 58 8.12 0.85 9.83
C ARG A 58 8.23 1.14 11.32
N THR A 59 7.57 2.17 11.83
CA THR A 59 7.53 2.45 13.28
C THR A 59 6.86 1.32 14.07
N ARG A 60 5.79 0.70 13.52
CA ARG A 60 5.16 -0.46 14.15
C ARG A 60 6.05 -1.70 14.05
N SER A 61 6.55 -2.01 12.86
CA SER A 61 7.41 -3.19 12.64
C SER A 61 8.74 -3.11 13.40
N LEU A 62 9.24 -1.91 13.73
CA LEU A 62 10.39 -1.77 14.63
C LEU A 62 10.14 -2.43 15.99
N LYS A 63 8.90 -2.46 16.47
CA LYS A 63 8.53 -3.11 17.75
C LYS A 63 8.44 -4.63 17.64
N THR A 64 8.23 -5.17 16.45
CA THR A 64 8.02 -6.61 16.22
C THR A 64 9.29 -7.30 15.72
N VAL A 65 10.00 -6.70 14.76
CA VAL A 65 11.17 -7.27 14.09
C VAL A 65 12.46 -6.45 14.26
N GLY A 66 12.42 -5.40 15.08
CA GLY A 66 13.58 -4.56 15.37
C GLY A 66 14.09 -3.82 14.14
N THR A 67 15.41 -3.66 14.06
CA THR A 67 16.07 -2.91 12.97
C THR A 67 15.84 -3.53 11.59
N SER A 68 15.44 -4.80 11.51
CA SER A 68 15.05 -5.47 10.26
C SER A 68 13.94 -4.72 9.52
N ALA A 69 13.13 -3.91 10.21
CA ALA A 69 12.12 -3.05 9.61
C ALA A 69 12.68 -2.10 8.52
N ILE A 70 13.98 -1.76 8.56
CA ILE A 70 14.63 -0.92 7.54
C ILE A 70 14.67 -1.58 6.15
N GLN A 71 14.63 -2.93 6.08
CA GLN A 71 14.72 -3.67 4.81
C GLN A 71 13.39 -3.69 4.05
N SER A 72 12.32 -3.17 4.64
CA SER A 72 10.99 -3.13 4.02
C SER A 72 10.68 -1.78 3.41
N ARG A 73 10.33 -1.80 2.12
CA ARG A 73 9.89 -0.62 1.36
C ARG A 73 8.37 -0.55 1.19
N ALA A 74 7.61 -1.01 2.19
CA ALA A 74 6.15 -0.87 2.19
C ALA A 74 5.74 0.60 1.93
N CYS A 75 4.80 0.79 1.00
CA CYS A 75 4.39 2.10 0.53
C CYS A 75 2.90 2.14 0.17
N ALA A 76 2.37 3.34 0.00
CA ALA A 76 0.99 3.54 -0.43
C ALA A 76 0.85 4.79 -1.28
N VAL A 77 -0.09 4.75 -2.22
CA VAL A 77 -0.40 5.86 -3.14
C VAL A 77 -1.91 5.93 -3.39
N LEU A 78 -2.35 7.09 -3.88
CA LEU A 78 -3.62 7.27 -4.56
C LEU A 78 -3.36 7.20 -6.07
N ALA A 79 -4.18 6.44 -6.78
CA ALA A 79 -4.12 6.28 -8.24
C ALA A 79 -5.55 6.16 -8.80
N ASN A 80 -5.93 7.06 -9.72
CA ASN A 80 -7.27 7.22 -10.29
C ASN A 80 -8.39 7.24 -9.23
N GLY A 81 -8.15 7.93 -8.12
CA GLY A 81 -9.09 7.98 -6.99
C GLY A 81 -9.23 6.68 -6.21
N LYS A 82 -8.32 5.71 -6.39
CA LYS A 82 -8.27 4.42 -5.67
C LYS A 82 -7.05 4.35 -4.78
N TYR A 83 -7.16 3.72 -3.61
CA TYR A 83 -6.00 3.51 -2.74
C TYR A 83 -5.23 2.27 -3.18
N VAL A 84 -3.90 2.37 -3.23
CA VAL A 84 -3.00 1.24 -3.53
C VAL A 84 -1.98 1.10 -2.42
N PHE A 85 -1.94 -0.07 -1.78
CA PHE A 85 -1.00 -0.40 -0.69
C PHE A 85 -0.08 -1.54 -1.12
N ALA A 86 1.23 -1.33 -1.01
CA ALA A 86 2.24 -2.38 -1.21
C ALA A 86 2.78 -2.85 0.14
N LEU A 87 2.49 -4.10 0.49
CA LEU A 87 2.89 -4.73 1.74
C LEU A 87 4.08 -5.68 1.54
N PRO A 88 4.83 -5.98 2.62
CA PRO A 88 5.84 -7.02 2.58
C PRO A 88 5.25 -8.39 2.24
N GLY A 89 6.09 -9.28 1.70
CA GLY A 89 5.71 -10.68 1.44
C GLY A 89 5.70 -11.58 2.68
N SER A 90 6.27 -11.13 3.80
CA SER A 90 6.26 -11.89 5.05
C SER A 90 4.90 -11.81 5.73
N SER A 91 4.41 -12.92 6.28
CA SER A 91 3.16 -12.96 7.04
C SER A 91 3.15 -11.94 8.18
N GLY A 92 4.26 -11.82 8.92
CA GLY A 92 4.40 -10.82 9.98
C GLY A 92 4.28 -9.38 9.48
N GLY A 93 4.86 -9.05 8.32
CA GLY A 93 4.73 -7.72 7.73
C GLY A 93 3.30 -7.42 7.25
N VAL A 94 2.61 -8.42 6.71
CA VAL A 94 1.18 -8.29 6.37
C VAL A 94 0.33 -8.09 7.62
N THR A 95 0.58 -8.85 8.69
CA THR A 95 -0.10 -8.69 9.99
C THR A 95 0.13 -7.30 10.57
N ASP A 96 1.37 -6.81 10.60
CA ASP A 96 1.71 -5.48 11.11
C ASP A 96 0.95 -4.37 10.35
N ALA A 97 0.84 -4.48 9.03
CA ALA A 97 0.14 -3.52 8.20
C ALA A 97 -1.39 -3.62 8.36
N TRP A 98 -1.95 -4.84 8.31
CA TRP A 98 -3.39 -5.04 8.41
C TRP A 98 -3.91 -4.70 9.80
N ASP A 99 -3.39 -5.38 10.83
CA ASP A 99 -3.86 -5.24 12.20
C ASP A 99 -3.42 -3.94 12.85
N GLY A 100 -2.32 -3.35 12.41
CA GLY A 100 -1.81 -2.11 12.99
C GLY A 100 -2.36 -0.85 12.33
N ILE A 101 -2.85 -0.93 11.09
CA ILE A 101 -3.13 0.24 10.26
C ILE A 101 -4.40 0.06 9.43
N LEU A 102 -4.39 -0.87 8.46
CA LEU A 102 -5.39 -0.90 7.40
C LEU A 102 -6.79 -1.24 7.92
N LYS A 103 -6.93 -2.19 8.86
CA LYS A 103 -8.25 -2.52 9.41
C LYS A 103 -8.92 -1.32 10.08
N HIS A 104 -8.13 -0.40 10.63
CA HIS A 104 -8.64 0.81 11.27
C HIS A 104 -8.94 1.88 10.23
N GLN A 105 -8.03 2.09 9.27
CA GLN A 105 -8.22 3.12 8.25
C GLN A 105 -9.29 2.76 7.21
N LEU A 106 -9.61 1.47 7.05
CA LEU A 106 -10.68 0.97 6.18
C LEU A 106 -11.98 0.69 6.94
N ASP A 107 -12.08 1.11 8.21
CA ASP A 107 -13.32 1.10 8.98
C ASP A 107 -13.89 2.53 9.05
N ILE A 108 -15.12 2.69 8.55
CA ILE A 108 -15.85 3.99 8.55
C ILE A 108 -16.06 4.53 9.97
N ASN A 109 -16.06 3.66 10.98
CA ASN A 109 -16.27 4.05 12.37
C ASN A 109 -14.98 4.54 13.06
N ASN A 110 -13.81 4.38 12.42
CA ASN A 110 -12.56 4.82 13.01
C ASN A 110 -12.48 6.36 13.05
N LYS A 111 -12.17 6.89 14.24
CA LYS A 111 -12.06 8.32 14.54
C LYS A 111 -10.62 8.70 14.90
N PRO A 112 -10.21 9.98 14.75
CA PRO A 112 -11.01 11.11 14.28
C PRO A 112 -11.26 11.13 12.76
N CYS A 113 -10.50 10.36 11.99
CA CYS A 113 -10.64 10.24 10.53
C CYS A 113 -10.21 8.84 10.05
N ASN A 114 -10.63 8.49 8.84
CA ASN A 114 -10.27 7.26 8.15
C ASN A 114 -10.28 7.46 6.62
N PHE A 115 -9.80 6.47 5.86
CA PHE A 115 -9.76 6.55 4.39
C PHE A 115 -11.15 6.41 3.76
N VAL A 116 -12.08 5.70 4.39
CA VAL A 116 -13.43 5.47 3.85
C VAL A 116 -14.21 6.77 3.74
N GLU A 117 -14.09 7.66 4.73
CA GLU A 117 -14.72 8.99 4.71
C GLU A 117 -14.24 9.86 3.52
N LEU A 118 -13.07 9.55 2.94
CA LEU A 118 -12.50 10.32 1.85
C LEU A 118 -12.93 9.84 0.46
N PHE A 119 -13.49 8.62 0.30
CA PHE A 119 -13.83 8.05 -1.01
C PHE A 119 -14.60 8.99 -1.96
N PRO A 120 -15.65 9.71 -1.52
CA PRO A 120 -16.40 10.61 -2.40
C PRO A 120 -15.56 11.76 -2.96
N ARG A 121 -14.42 12.05 -2.33
CA ARG A 121 -13.60 13.25 -2.54
C ARG A 121 -12.28 12.96 -3.23
N LEU A 122 -11.94 11.69 -3.48
CA LEU A 122 -10.62 11.31 -4.00
C LEU A 122 -10.36 11.73 -5.45
N LYS A 123 -11.43 12.11 -6.17
CA LYS A 123 -11.36 12.65 -7.54
C LYS A 123 -11.68 14.15 -7.61
N GLU A 124 -11.79 14.83 -6.47
CA GLU A 124 -11.91 16.30 -6.45
C GLU A 124 -10.58 16.92 -6.92
N GLU A 125 -10.67 17.93 -7.79
CA GLU A 125 -9.53 18.74 -8.28
C GLU A 125 -9.17 19.88 -7.31
#